data_AF-A0A930H5G1-F1
#
_entry.id   AF-A0A930H5G1-F1
#
_cell.length_a   1.000
_cell.length_b   1.000
_cell.length_c   1.000
_cell.angle_alpha   90.00
_cell.angle_beta   90.00
_cell.angle_gamma   90.00
#
_symmetry.space_group_name_H-M   'P 1'
#
loop_
_entity.id
_entity.type
_entity.pdbx_description
1 polymer ?
#
loop_
_entity_poly.entity_id
_entity_poly.type
_entity_poly.pdbx_seq_one_letter_code
_entity_poly.pdbx_strand_id
1 'polypeptide(L)'
;MIKNEIQSQFNFDFEKVLERSNLDPVVSKISDSLISAVRSDLGRFYFVAFIHRDKDEAKLVVSYRKNKMNFTPNQSCFDIFSWIPVLCGNLLELFNNKSFSKKIGEDFSKNPLSVETLEKNRDLVKEFVRDKINSKLLKDQKIRLRCYETGDWSPFLRKFKRGDSYPIDVFPEKEQFELFWSKTELFGNGYSTVIDKELRTSSDTDGVMHMVFTEDFSLKKNFKRFETIIDSIALKEIFNPEIETSIRERITLYLIQKNKVSENDLVRAFDLSINSFIEEIEKFENPLYDKGFLKIISKFPGLDNSFVKERFMNKVKSYFFDGQYKTHPFFEILPTYAYEEFKSLGLIKEEAFKDLFNFLSCVCYPENKISYSPLFGSLYFLGMDTINDDLDHTYKLLEETILLSRASIKTSKKVKEEVRFLLDSSMINLPERIIQHLNFVLTMDEW
;
A
#
# COMPACT_ATOMS: atom_id res chain seq x y z
N MET A 1 -13.19 24.20 -4.66
CA MET A 1 -13.13 23.33 -3.46
C MET A 1 -14.30 23.57 -2.51
N ILE A 2 -14.41 24.73 -1.84
CA ILE A 2 -15.43 24.97 -0.79
C ILE A 2 -16.88 24.75 -1.27
N LYS A 3 -17.21 25.13 -2.51
CA LYS A 3 -18.58 24.98 -3.06
C LYS A 3 -19.02 23.52 -3.31
N ASN A 4 -18.09 22.66 -3.77
CA ASN A 4 -18.34 21.22 -3.93
C ASN A 4 -18.38 20.51 -2.57
N GLU A 5 -17.64 21.02 -1.58
CA GLU A 5 -17.59 20.51 -0.22
C GLU A 5 -18.85 20.76 0.60
N ILE A 6 -19.48 21.94 0.44
CA ILE A 6 -20.79 22.25 1.05
C ILE A 6 -21.84 21.21 0.63
N GLN A 7 -21.67 20.55 -0.52
CA GLN A 7 -22.54 19.50 -1.05
C GLN A 7 -22.01 18.07 -0.80
N SER A 8 -20.95 17.90 0.02
CA SER A 8 -20.39 16.57 0.31
C SER A 8 -21.36 15.70 1.11
N GLN A 9 -21.33 14.39 0.84
CA GLN A 9 -22.11 13.40 1.60
C GLN A 9 -21.83 13.48 3.11
N PHE A 10 -20.59 13.78 3.51
CA PHE A 10 -20.23 13.94 4.91
C PHE A 10 -20.98 15.08 5.58
N ASN A 11 -21.13 16.25 4.93
CA ASN A 11 -21.87 17.37 5.52
C ASN A 11 -23.34 17.03 5.72
N PHE A 12 -23.97 16.37 4.76
CA PHE A 12 -25.35 15.89 4.90
C PHE A 12 -25.49 14.89 6.05
N ASP A 13 -24.56 13.95 6.18
CA ASP A 13 -24.54 13.01 7.31
C ASP A 13 -24.31 13.72 8.65
N PHE A 14 -23.46 14.75 8.66
CA PHE A 14 -23.17 15.55 9.84
C PHE A 14 -24.41 16.34 10.28
N GLU A 15 -25.14 16.94 9.35
CA GLU A 15 -26.42 17.61 9.61
C GLU A 15 -27.45 16.63 10.18
N LYS A 16 -27.57 15.43 9.60
CA LYS A 16 -28.42 14.37 10.16
C LYS A 16 -28.00 13.96 11.56
N VAL A 17 -26.71 13.86 11.85
CA VAL A 17 -26.23 13.56 13.21
C VAL A 17 -26.55 14.71 14.17
N LEU A 18 -26.47 15.96 13.72
CA LEU A 18 -26.90 17.12 14.49
C LEU A 18 -28.40 17.06 14.80
N GLU A 19 -29.25 16.77 13.81
CA GLU A 19 -30.69 16.56 14.00
C GLU A 19 -30.98 15.42 14.99
N ARG A 20 -30.36 14.25 14.78
CA ARG A 20 -30.50 13.09 15.67
C ARG A 20 -30.02 13.36 17.08
N SER A 21 -28.99 14.18 17.25
CA SER A 21 -28.49 14.56 18.57
C SER A 21 -29.47 15.40 19.39
N ASN A 22 -30.53 15.90 18.76
CA ASN A 22 -31.64 16.58 19.44
C ASN A 22 -32.83 15.65 19.74
N LEU A 23 -32.86 14.43 19.20
CA LEU A 23 -33.91 13.45 19.47
C LEU A 23 -33.78 12.90 20.90
N ASP A 24 -34.89 12.89 21.63
CA ASP A 24 -34.90 12.43 23.02
C ASP A 24 -34.39 10.98 23.20
N PRO A 25 -34.77 9.99 22.38
CA PRO A 25 -34.28 8.62 22.54
C PRO A 25 -32.75 8.49 22.45
N VAL A 26 -32.12 9.28 21.59
CA VAL A 26 -30.67 9.27 21.37
C VAL A 26 -29.95 9.90 22.55
N VAL A 27 -30.39 11.10 22.96
CA VAL A 27 -29.81 11.83 24.11
C VAL A 27 -30.02 11.06 25.41
N SER A 28 -31.21 10.51 25.62
CA SER A 28 -31.54 9.67 26.77
C SER A 28 -30.61 8.46 26.84
N LYS A 29 -30.42 7.74 25.72
CA LYS A 29 -29.50 6.60 25.66
C LYS A 29 -28.05 6.98 26.01
N ILE A 30 -27.55 8.09 25.47
CA ILE A 30 -26.19 8.57 25.79
C ILE A 30 -26.10 8.95 27.27
N SER A 31 -27.07 9.70 27.78
CA SER A 31 -27.10 10.17 29.17
C SER A 31 -27.15 9.03 30.16
N ASP A 32 -28.03 8.05 29.94
CA ASP A 32 -28.14 6.85 30.78
C ASP A 32 -26.86 6.02 30.74
N SER A 33 -26.22 5.92 29.56
CA SER A 33 -24.92 5.24 29.43
C SER A 33 -23.82 5.94 30.21
N LEU A 34 -23.80 7.28 30.21
CA LEU A 34 -22.83 8.08 30.98
C LEU A 34 -23.05 7.90 32.48
N ILE A 35 -24.30 7.95 32.97
CA ILE A 35 -24.63 7.71 34.38
C ILE A 35 -24.17 6.31 34.81
N SER A 36 -24.47 5.30 33.98
CA SER A 36 -24.03 3.92 34.22
C SER A 36 -22.50 3.80 34.29
N ALA A 37 -21.78 4.50 33.43
CA ALA A 37 -20.31 4.51 33.43
C ALA A 37 -19.71 5.23 34.64
N VAL A 38 -20.38 6.23 35.22
CA VAL A 38 -19.96 6.82 36.51
C VAL A 38 -20.10 5.79 37.62
N ARG A 39 -21.19 5.01 37.60
CA ARG A 39 -21.48 3.98 38.60
C ARG A 39 -20.46 2.86 38.64
N SER A 40 -19.99 2.41 37.47
CA SER A 40 -19.14 1.22 37.41
C SER A 40 -17.80 1.39 38.09
N ASP A 41 -17.18 2.58 38.03
CA ASP A 41 -15.76 2.69 38.43
C ASP A 41 -15.31 4.15 38.74
N LEU A 42 -16.21 4.94 39.33
CA LEU A 42 -16.00 6.34 39.77
C LEU A 42 -15.58 7.32 38.65
N GLY A 43 -15.88 7.01 37.38
CA GLY A 43 -15.72 7.95 36.26
C GLY A 43 -14.28 8.38 35.93
N ARG A 44 -13.25 7.62 36.33
CA ARG A 44 -11.83 7.94 36.00
C ARG A 44 -11.41 7.52 34.58
N PHE A 45 -12.37 7.41 33.67
CA PHE A 45 -12.16 6.92 32.29
C PHE A 45 -12.21 8.05 31.29
N TYR A 46 -11.41 7.93 30.23
CA TYR A 46 -11.69 8.63 28.99
C TYR A 46 -12.90 7.96 28.33
N PHE A 47 -13.88 8.75 27.91
CA PHE A 47 -15.06 8.26 27.21
C PHE A 47 -15.18 8.91 25.83
N VAL A 48 -15.84 8.20 24.91
CA VAL A 48 -16.33 8.76 23.65
C VAL A 48 -17.75 8.23 23.42
N ALA A 49 -18.69 9.16 23.26
CA ALA A 49 -20.04 8.89 22.80
C ALA A 49 -20.10 9.11 21.29
N PHE A 50 -20.71 8.16 20.59
CA PHE A 50 -20.88 8.18 19.15
C PHE A 50 -22.35 8.09 18.77
N ILE A 51 -22.68 8.72 17.64
CA ILE A 51 -23.96 8.53 16.95
C ILE A 51 -23.67 7.91 15.58
N HIS A 52 -24.46 6.91 15.20
CA HIS A 52 -24.36 6.27 13.89
C HIS A 52 -24.85 7.25 12.82
N ARG A 53 -24.10 7.43 11.73
CA ARG A 53 -24.48 8.40 10.69
C ARG A 53 -25.73 8.03 9.88
N ASP A 54 -26.00 6.73 9.74
CA ASP A 54 -27.15 6.23 8.95
C ASP A 54 -28.32 5.70 9.79
N LYS A 55 -28.18 5.55 11.11
CA LYS A 55 -29.15 4.85 11.97
C LYS A 55 -29.42 5.65 13.23
N ASP A 56 -30.58 5.44 13.84
CA ASP A 56 -30.93 6.04 15.13
C ASP A 56 -30.30 5.26 16.30
N GLU A 57 -28.99 5.06 16.20
CA GLU A 57 -28.18 4.31 17.15
C GLU A 57 -27.12 5.23 17.76
N ALA A 58 -26.95 5.12 19.07
CA ALA A 58 -25.82 5.69 19.80
C ALA A 58 -25.10 4.61 20.60
N LYS A 59 -23.80 4.80 20.79
CA LYS A 59 -22.95 3.96 21.66
C LYS A 59 -22.00 4.82 22.50
N LEU A 60 -21.68 4.34 23.69
CA LEU A 60 -20.65 4.89 24.56
C LEU A 60 -19.51 3.88 24.64
N VAL A 61 -18.28 4.34 24.45
CA VAL A 61 -17.08 3.54 24.72
C VAL A 61 -16.26 4.24 25.79
N VAL A 62 -15.60 3.46 26.64
CA VAL A 62 -14.81 3.93 27.79
C VAL A 62 -13.41 3.29 27.79
N SER A 63 -12.44 3.99 28.35
CA SER A 63 -11.06 3.52 28.52
C SER A 63 -10.48 3.93 29.86
N TYR A 64 -9.74 3.00 30.50
CA TYR A 64 -8.97 3.19 31.73
C TYR A 64 -7.81 4.19 31.61
N ARG A 65 -7.51 4.68 30.41
CA ARG A 65 -6.54 5.76 30.21
C ARG A 65 -7.21 7.13 30.40
N LYS A 66 -6.44 8.09 30.92
CA LYS A 66 -6.95 9.43 31.27
C LYS A 66 -7.47 10.23 30.06
N ASN A 67 -6.76 10.19 28.93
CA ASN A 67 -6.93 11.15 27.81
C ASN A 67 -7.03 10.51 26.43
N LYS A 68 -7.08 9.17 26.34
CA LYS A 68 -7.13 8.45 25.05
C LYS A 68 -7.81 7.10 25.21
N MET A 69 -8.29 6.57 24.10
CA MET A 69 -8.79 5.20 24.03
C MET A 69 -7.66 4.17 23.92
N ASN A 70 -8.00 2.93 24.21
CA ASN A 70 -7.19 1.75 23.91
C ASN A 70 -7.84 1.02 22.74
N PHE A 71 -7.61 1.50 21.52
CA PHE A 71 -8.14 0.84 20.32
C PHE A 71 -6.99 0.34 19.45
N THR A 72 -6.98 -0.96 19.19
CA THR A 72 -6.24 -1.55 18.08
C THR A 72 -7.20 -1.71 16.89
N PRO A 73 -6.71 -1.59 15.64
CA PRO A 73 -7.54 -1.77 14.45
C PRO A 73 -8.30 -3.11 14.39
N ASN A 74 -7.79 -4.14 15.08
CA ASN A 74 -8.38 -5.49 15.17
C ASN A 74 -9.53 -5.62 16.17
N GLN A 75 -9.91 -4.56 16.87
CA GLN A 75 -11.03 -4.60 17.82
C GLN A 75 -12.35 -4.24 17.12
N SER A 76 -13.41 -4.97 17.46
CA SER A 76 -14.78 -4.78 16.94
C SER A 76 -15.37 -3.37 17.12
N CYS A 77 -14.73 -2.54 17.94
CA CYS A 77 -15.12 -1.17 18.22
C CYS A 77 -14.40 -0.11 17.36
N PHE A 78 -13.33 -0.47 16.63
CA PHE A 78 -12.62 0.42 15.71
C PHE A 78 -13.36 0.47 14.36
N ASP A 79 -14.18 1.50 14.18
CA ASP A 79 -14.93 1.75 12.96
C ASP A 79 -14.67 3.20 12.51
N ILE A 80 -13.87 3.34 11.45
CA ILE A 80 -13.53 4.63 10.84
C ILE A 80 -14.49 5.02 9.72
N PHE A 81 -15.69 4.44 9.69
CA PHE A 81 -16.68 4.70 8.65
C PHE A 81 -18.02 5.12 9.25
N SER A 82 -18.58 4.40 10.22
CA SER A 82 -20.02 4.53 10.50
C SER A 82 -20.39 5.49 11.64
N TRP A 83 -19.45 5.82 12.52
CA TRP A 83 -19.73 6.47 13.79
C TRP A 83 -19.13 7.87 13.88
N ILE A 84 -19.96 8.88 14.16
CA ILE A 84 -19.50 10.26 14.39
C ILE A 84 -19.34 10.49 15.90
N PRO A 85 -18.16 10.95 16.37
CA PRO A 85 -17.90 11.20 17.79
C PRO A 85 -18.56 12.52 18.23
N VAL A 86 -19.60 12.42 19.05
CA VAL A 86 -20.45 13.58 19.42
C VAL A 86 -20.12 14.17 20.80
N LEU A 87 -19.52 13.37 21.69
CA LEU A 87 -19.03 13.82 22.99
C LEU A 87 -17.83 12.99 23.41
N CYS A 88 -16.82 13.61 24.01
CA CYS A 88 -15.64 12.90 24.49
C CYS A 88 -14.95 13.68 25.61
N GLY A 89 -14.22 12.98 26.48
CA GLY A 89 -13.45 13.60 27.55
C GLY A 89 -13.25 12.67 28.73
N ASN A 90 -12.83 13.23 29.86
CA ASN A 90 -12.86 12.53 31.12
C ASN A 90 -14.26 12.64 31.74
N LEU A 91 -14.81 11.51 32.21
CA LEU A 91 -16.20 11.45 32.66
C LEU A 91 -16.47 12.30 33.92
N LEU A 92 -15.55 12.28 34.89
CA LEU A 92 -15.64 13.14 36.07
C LEU A 92 -15.50 14.62 35.71
N GLU A 93 -14.57 14.98 34.82
CA GLU A 93 -14.40 16.38 34.39
C GLU A 93 -15.62 16.91 33.64
N LEU A 94 -16.34 16.06 32.89
CA LEU A 94 -17.59 16.41 32.23
C LEU A 94 -18.65 16.88 33.24
N PHE A 95 -18.86 16.11 34.31
CA PHE A 95 -19.91 16.39 35.28
C PHE A 95 -19.48 17.32 36.42
N ASN A 96 -18.19 17.37 36.78
CA ASN A 96 -17.65 18.41 37.68
C ASN A 96 -17.55 19.79 37.01
N ASN A 97 -18.14 19.95 35.83
CA ASN A 97 -18.16 21.22 35.13
C ASN A 97 -19.04 22.25 35.87
N LYS A 98 -18.52 23.47 36.03
CA LYS A 98 -19.24 24.60 36.67
C LYS A 98 -20.61 24.89 36.05
N SER A 99 -20.78 24.66 34.74
CA SER A 99 -22.08 24.87 34.09
C SER A 99 -23.10 23.80 34.48
N PHE A 100 -22.66 22.55 34.73
CA PHE A 100 -23.55 21.50 35.22
C PHE A 100 -23.92 21.73 36.69
N SER A 101 -22.92 22.04 37.52
CA SER A 101 -23.14 22.32 38.95
C SER A 101 -24.15 23.45 39.15
N LYS A 102 -24.03 24.53 38.37
CA LYS A 102 -25.02 25.63 38.35
C LYS A 102 -26.41 25.18 37.87
N LYS A 103 -26.49 24.26 36.93
CA LYS A 103 -27.76 23.76 36.35
C LYS A 103 -28.55 22.94 37.35
N ILE A 104 -27.87 22.15 38.19
CA ILE A 104 -28.51 21.33 39.23
C ILE A 104 -28.55 22.00 40.62
N GLY A 105 -27.93 23.18 40.78
CA GLY A 105 -27.91 23.92 42.04
C GLY A 105 -26.98 23.33 43.11
N GLU A 106 -25.95 22.57 42.70
CA GLU A 106 -24.98 21.97 43.63
C GLU A 106 -23.59 22.62 43.53
N ASP A 107 -22.84 22.56 44.63
CA ASP A 107 -21.44 22.98 44.72
C ASP A 107 -20.55 21.74 44.89
N PHE A 108 -20.01 21.24 43.78
CA PHE A 108 -19.16 20.06 43.78
C PHE A 108 -17.80 20.26 44.48
N SER A 109 -17.43 21.50 44.83
CA SER A 109 -16.25 21.74 45.67
C SER A 109 -16.49 21.37 47.13
N LYS A 110 -17.75 21.34 47.56
CA LYS A 110 -18.18 20.99 48.92
C LYS A 110 -18.76 19.58 48.99
N ASN A 111 -19.51 19.18 47.95
CA ASN A 111 -20.14 17.87 47.86
C ASN A 111 -19.64 17.15 46.60
N PRO A 112 -18.67 16.22 46.72
CA PRO A 112 -18.17 15.49 45.56
C PRO A 112 -19.31 14.84 44.76
N LEU A 113 -19.25 14.94 43.42
CA LEU A 113 -20.24 14.37 42.53
C LEU A 113 -20.47 12.88 42.84
N SER A 114 -21.73 12.52 43.11
CA SER A 114 -22.17 11.14 43.29
C SER A 114 -23.08 10.69 42.15
N VAL A 115 -23.21 9.38 41.96
CA VAL A 115 -24.10 8.80 40.94
C VAL A 115 -25.55 9.13 41.27
N GLU A 116 -25.91 9.12 42.55
CA GLU A 116 -27.25 9.43 43.05
C GLU A 116 -27.67 10.86 42.69
N THR A 117 -26.73 11.82 42.71
CA THR A 117 -26.99 13.19 42.24
C THR A 117 -27.38 13.20 40.76
N LEU A 118 -26.69 12.43 39.92
CA LEU A 118 -27.00 12.33 38.49
C LEU A 118 -28.36 11.64 38.26
N GLU A 119 -28.66 10.60 39.01
CA GLU A 119 -29.92 9.85 38.89
C GLU A 119 -31.14 10.63 39.35
N LYS A 120 -31.00 11.45 40.41
CA LYS A 120 -32.07 12.35 40.87
C LYS A 120 -32.34 13.49 39.89
N ASN A 121 -31.36 13.86 39.06
CA ASN A 121 -31.43 14.99 38.14
C ASN A 121 -31.37 14.56 36.66
N ARG A 122 -31.91 13.38 36.30
CA ARG A 122 -31.81 12.80 34.95
C ARG A 122 -32.19 13.75 33.81
N ASP A 123 -33.27 14.51 33.95
CA ASP A 123 -33.70 15.41 32.87
C ASP A 123 -32.73 16.59 32.68
N LEU A 124 -32.18 17.12 33.77
CA LEU A 124 -31.14 18.16 33.70
C LEU A 124 -29.81 17.61 33.14
N VAL A 125 -29.48 16.34 33.45
CA VAL A 125 -28.35 15.63 32.83
C VAL A 125 -28.55 15.52 31.32
N LYS A 126 -29.73 15.07 30.86
CA LYS A 126 -30.04 14.96 29.43
C LYS A 126 -29.92 16.31 28.73
N GLU A 127 -30.48 17.35 29.31
CA GLU A 127 -30.40 18.71 28.75
C GLU A 127 -28.96 19.20 28.67
N PHE A 128 -28.17 19.00 29.75
CA PHE A 128 -26.75 19.33 29.76
C PHE A 128 -25.93 18.55 28.71
N VAL A 129 -26.17 17.24 28.58
CA VAL A 129 -25.51 16.40 27.58
C VAL A 129 -25.86 16.86 26.16
N ARG A 130 -27.13 17.19 25.90
CA ARG A 130 -27.58 17.76 24.62
C ARG A 130 -26.84 19.05 24.28
N ASP A 131 -26.75 19.98 25.24
CA ASP A 131 -26.03 21.25 25.05
C ASP A 131 -24.55 21.03 24.71
N LYS A 132 -23.90 20.07 25.38
CA LYS A 132 -22.48 19.75 25.14
C LYS A 132 -22.26 19.08 23.79
N ILE A 133 -23.14 18.17 23.37
CA ILE A 133 -23.08 17.55 22.05
C ILE A 133 -23.21 18.63 20.97
N ASN A 134 -24.24 19.47 21.02
CA ASN A 134 -24.47 20.53 20.06
C ASN A 134 -23.27 21.50 19.98
N SER A 135 -22.75 21.93 21.14
CA SER A 135 -21.58 22.82 21.19
C SER A 135 -20.34 22.19 20.57
N LYS A 136 -20.09 20.89 20.82
CA LYS A 136 -18.95 20.17 20.24
C LYS A 136 -19.09 19.98 18.74
N LEU A 137 -20.26 19.57 18.25
CA LEU A 137 -20.49 19.39 16.82
C LEU A 137 -20.30 20.71 16.06
N LEU A 138 -20.86 21.81 16.55
CA LEU A 138 -20.65 23.14 15.94
C LEU A 138 -19.18 23.55 15.93
N LYS A 139 -18.43 23.24 17.00
CA LYS A 139 -16.99 23.51 17.06
C LYS A 139 -16.23 22.66 16.04
N ASP A 140 -16.55 21.38 15.93
CA ASP A 140 -15.87 20.46 15.02
C ASP A 140 -16.18 20.80 13.55
N GLN A 141 -17.39 21.27 13.23
CA GLN A 141 -17.73 21.80 11.90
C GLN A 141 -16.89 23.04 11.54
N LYS A 142 -16.74 23.99 12.48
CA LYS A 142 -15.87 25.16 12.28
C LYS A 142 -14.41 24.78 12.07
N ILE A 143 -13.92 23.77 12.80
CA ILE A 143 -12.57 23.24 12.61
C ILE A 143 -12.44 22.63 11.21
N ARG A 144 -13.40 21.81 10.79
CA ARG A 144 -13.41 21.18 9.45
C ARG A 144 -13.34 22.23 8.34
N LEU A 145 -14.17 23.27 8.39
CA LEU A 145 -14.13 24.36 7.41
C LEU A 145 -12.75 25.03 7.33
N ARG A 146 -12.12 25.29 8.50
CA ARG A 146 -10.75 25.81 8.54
C ARG A 146 -9.73 24.83 7.94
N CYS A 147 -9.87 23.53 8.16
CA CYS A 147 -8.99 22.53 7.54
C CYS A 147 -9.09 22.60 6.01
N TYR A 148 -10.27 22.81 5.43
CA TYR A 148 -10.41 23.00 3.98
C TYR A 148 -9.76 24.29 3.47
N GLU A 149 -9.84 25.37 4.25
CA GLU A 149 -9.24 26.65 3.88
C GLU A 149 -7.71 26.62 3.95
N THR A 150 -7.15 25.87 4.90
CA THR A 150 -5.71 25.87 5.21
C THR A 150 -4.97 24.64 4.68
N GLY A 151 -5.67 23.56 4.37
CA GLY A 151 -5.08 22.25 4.09
C GLY A 151 -4.54 21.50 5.33
N ASP A 152 -4.61 22.09 6.54
CA ASP A 152 -4.08 21.46 7.75
C ASP A 152 -5.12 20.54 8.41
N TRP A 153 -4.95 19.23 8.20
CA TRP A 153 -5.80 18.18 8.77
C TRP A 153 -5.36 17.67 10.15
N SER A 154 -4.28 18.22 10.71
CA SER A 154 -3.77 17.86 12.05
C SER A 154 -4.82 17.87 13.16
N PRO A 155 -5.83 18.77 13.19
CA PRO A 155 -6.88 18.73 14.20
C PRO A 155 -7.66 17.41 14.23
N PHE A 156 -7.95 16.82 13.07
CA PHE A 156 -8.67 15.54 12.98
C PHE A 156 -7.73 14.36 13.21
N LEU A 157 -6.51 14.38 12.67
CA LEU A 157 -5.50 13.34 12.94
C LEU A 157 -5.19 13.19 14.45
N ARG A 158 -5.15 14.30 15.20
CA ARG A 158 -5.03 14.25 16.67
C ARG A 158 -6.21 13.55 17.35
N LYS A 159 -7.43 13.65 16.80
CA LYS A 159 -8.61 12.92 17.31
C LYS A 159 -8.48 11.43 17.04
N PHE A 160 -7.95 11.02 15.89
CA PHE A 160 -7.64 9.63 15.61
C PHE A 160 -6.64 9.03 16.61
N LYS A 161 -5.54 9.74 16.89
CA LYS A 161 -4.52 9.31 17.89
C LYS A 161 -5.07 9.19 19.31
N ARG A 162 -6.16 9.89 19.62
CA ARG A 162 -6.89 9.81 20.90
C ARG A 162 -8.02 8.78 20.90
N GLY A 163 -8.48 8.34 19.73
CA GLY A 163 -9.59 7.39 19.55
C GLY A 163 -10.98 8.01 19.61
N ASP A 164 -11.10 9.34 19.50
CA ASP A 164 -12.35 10.02 19.15
C ASP A 164 -12.40 10.32 17.64
N SER A 165 -12.08 9.29 16.85
CA SER A 165 -11.94 9.32 15.40
C SER A 165 -13.25 9.66 14.70
N TYR A 166 -13.16 10.51 13.67
CA TYR A 166 -14.25 10.72 12.73
C TYR A 166 -14.22 9.65 11.63
N PRO A 167 -15.32 9.47 10.88
CA PRO A 167 -15.29 8.73 9.63
C PRO A 167 -14.21 9.24 8.66
N ILE A 168 -13.62 8.35 7.86
CA ILE A 168 -12.52 8.67 6.94
C ILE A 168 -12.93 9.75 5.91
N ASP A 169 -14.20 9.81 5.53
CA ASP A 169 -14.75 10.84 4.64
C ASP A 169 -14.92 12.22 5.29
N VAL A 170 -14.42 12.42 6.51
CA VAL A 170 -14.18 13.76 7.03
C VAL A 170 -13.11 14.51 6.24
N PHE A 171 -12.16 13.77 5.66
CA PHE A 171 -11.06 14.27 4.85
C PHE A 171 -11.48 14.40 3.36
N PRO A 172 -10.77 15.21 2.55
CA PRO A 172 -10.97 15.24 1.10
C PRO A 172 -10.48 13.94 0.46
N GLU A 173 -10.95 13.64 -0.75
CA GLU A 173 -10.66 12.37 -1.44
C GLU A 173 -9.17 12.05 -1.56
N LYS A 174 -8.33 13.07 -1.77
CA LYS A 174 -6.87 12.90 -1.87
C LYS A 174 -6.29 12.36 -0.56
N GLU A 175 -6.60 13.01 0.56
CA GLU A 175 -6.15 12.61 1.88
C GLU A 175 -6.79 11.28 2.31
N GLN A 176 -8.05 11.00 1.93
CA GLN A 176 -8.65 9.68 2.12
C GLN A 176 -7.83 8.58 1.42
N PHE A 177 -7.40 8.84 0.17
CA PHE A 177 -6.60 7.89 -0.59
C PHE A 177 -5.23 7.66 0.05
N GLU A 178 -4.51 8.75 0.36
CA GLU A 178 -3.19 8.67 0.97
C GLU A 178 -3.22 8.01 2.35
N LEU A 179 -4.19 8.35 3.20
CA LEU A 179 -4.27 7.83 4.56
C LEU A 179 -4.82 6.40 4.61
N PHE A 180 -5.80 6.05 3.77
CA PHE A 180 -6.52 4.79 3.88
C PHE A 180 -6.57 3.98 2.59
N TRP A 181 -7.18 4.49 1.51
CA TRP A 181 -7.51 3.63 0.35
C TRP A 181 -6.28 3.01 -0.32
N SER A 182 -5.18 3.76 -0.45
CA SER A 182 -3.89 3.28 -0.99
C SER A 182 -3.28 2.11 -0.21
N LYS A 183 -3.78 1.82 0.99
CA LYS A 183 -3.33 0.74 1.87
C LYS A 183 -4.32 -0.42 1.97
N THR A 184 -5.41 -0.38 1.21
CA THR A 184 -6.43 -1.45 1.16
C THR A 184 -6.03 -2.56 0.18
N GLU A 185 -6.74 -3.70 0.20
CA GLU A 185 -6.40 -4.86 -0.63
C GLU A 185 -6.34 -4.55 -2.13
N LEU A 186 -7.18 -3.62 -2.60
CA LEU A 186 -7.29 -3.26 -4.01
C LEU A 186 -6.08 -2.43 -4.50
N PHE A 187 -5.60 -1.49 -3.68
CA PHE A 187 -4.60 -0.48 -4.08
C PHE A 187 -3.22 -0.68 -3.44
N GLY A 188 -3.14 -1.41 -2.32
CA GLY A 188 -1.93 -1.62 -1.54
C GLY A 188 -1.27 -2.97 -1.79
N ASN A 189 -0.34 -3.36 -0.92
CA ASN A 189 0.47 -4.57 -1.08
C ASN A 189 -0.21 -5.81 -0.45
N GLY A 190 -0.92 -6.57 -1.29
CA GLY A 190 -1.41 -7.92 -0.97
C GLY A 190 -2.88 -7.98 -0.53
N TYR A 191 -3.19 -8.95 0.34
CA TYR A 191 -4.55 -9.35 0.69
C TYR A 191 -5.08 -8.73 2.00
N SER A 192 -4.32 -7.79 2.57
CA SER A 192 -4.67 -7.15 3.85
C SER A 192 -4.70 -5.64 3.73
N THR A 193 -5.66 -5.02 4.39
CA THR A 193 -5.66 -3.57 4.62
C THR A 193 -4.74 -3.22 5.79
N VAL A 194 -3.74 -2.37 5.54
CA VAL A 194 -2.84 -1.86 6.59
C VAL A 194 -3.29 -0.47 6.99
N ILE A 195 -3.88 -0.34 8.19
CA ILE A 195 -4.31 0.96 8.71
C ILE A 195 -3.10 1.83 9.03
N ASP A 196 -3.06 3.03 8.45
CA ASP A 196 -2.01 4.01 8.71
C ASP A 196 -1.90 4.34 10.21
N LYS A 197 -0.67 4.52 10.68
CA LYS A 197 -0.37 4.92 12.07
C LYS A 197 -1.08 6.21 12.48
N GLU A 198 -1.34 7.11 11.54
CA GLU A 198 -2.05 8.36 11.76
C GLU A 198 -3.55 8.15 12.02
N LEU A 199 -4.11 7.01 11.60
CA LEU A 199 -5.52 6.66 11.76
C LEU A 199 -5.78 5.74 12.97
N ARG A 200 -4.82 5.50 13.86
CA ARG A 200 -4.99 4.58 15.00
C ARG A 200 -4.37 5.09 16.29
N THR A 201 -4.76 4.47 17.41
CA THR A 201 -4.25 4.82 18.74
C THR A 201 -3.04 3.99 19.18
N SER A 202 -2.82 2.82 18.56
CA SER A 202 -1.71 1.90 18.84
C SER A 202 -0.52 2.12 17.89
N SER A 203 0.67 1.82 18.38
CA SER A 203 1.88 1.72 17.55
C SER A 203 1.87 0.47 16.67
N ASP A 204 1.14 -0.57 17.06
CA ASP A 204 1.18 -1.89 16.43
C ASP A 204 0.56 -1.87 15.03
N THR A 205 1.31 -2.39 14.04
CA THR A 205 0.87 -2.57 12.65
C THR A 205 0.30 -3.96 12.46
N ASP A 206 -1.02 -4.07 12.52
CA ASP A 206 -1.71 -5.28 12.07
C ASP A 206 -2.42 -5.01 10.73
N GLY A 207 -2.18 -5.87 9.76
CA GLY A 207 -2.97 -5.94 8.53
C GLY A 207 -4.27 -6.68 8.79
N VAL A 208 -5.40 -6.12 8.36
CA VAL A 208 -6.70 -6.78 8.45
C VAL A 208 -6.98 -7.43 7.10
N MET A 209 -6.96 -8.76 7.06
CA MET A 209 -7.25 -9.52 5.84
C MET A 209 -8.67 -9.22 5.36
N HIS A 210 -8.81 -8.88 4.08
CA HIS A 210 -10.10 -8.65 3.43
C HIS A 210 -11.00 -7.68 4.21
N MET A 211 -10.47 -6.57 4.73
CA MET A 211 -11.25 -5.59 5.47
C MET A 211 -12.30 -4.91 4.58
N VAL A 212 -11.88 -4.42 3.41
CA VAL A 212 -12.73 -3.63 2.51
C VAL A 212 -13.26 -4.47 1.35
N PHE A 213 -12.39 -5.29 0.77
CA PHE A 213 -12.71 -6.13 -0.38
C PHE A 213 -12.69 -7.61 0.02
N THR A 214 -13.50 -8.42 -0.65
CA THR A 214 -13.43 -9.89 -0.56
C THR A 214 -12.22 -10.42 -1.35
N GLU A 215 -11.98 -11.74 -1.30
CA GLU A 215 -10.84 -12.38 -1.99
C GLU A 215 -10.85 -12.16 -3.51
N ASP A 216 -12.02 -12.07 -4.11
CA ASP A 216 -12.24 -11.75 -5.53
C ASP A 216 -12.20 -10.25 -5.83
N PHE A 217 -11.80 -9.42 -4.86
CA PHE A 217 -11.81 -7.96 -4.92
C PHE A 217 -13.20 -7.32 -5.05
N SER A 218 -14.28 -8.04 -4.78
CA SER A 218 -15.62 -7.44 -4.68
C SER A 218 -15.71 -6.51 -3.45
N LEU A 219 -16.29 -5.33 -3.63
CA LEU A 219 -16.49 -4.36 -2.53
C LEU A 219 -17.50 -4.90 -1.50
N LYS A 220 -17.10 -5.00 -0.23
CA LYS A 220 -18.02 -5.46 0.84
C LYS A 220 -19.18 -4.48 1.04
N LYS A 221 -20.36 -5.02 1.37
CA LYS A 221 -21.61 -4.25 1.52
C LYS A 221 -21.50 -3.04 2.44
N ASN A 222 -20.74 -3.13 3.53
CA ASN A 222 -20.56 -2.04 4.50
C ASN A 222 -19.82 -0.82 3.91
N PHE A 223 -19.12 -1.01 2.80
CA PHE A 223 -18.34 0.02 2.12
C PHE A 223 -19.02 0.53 0.84
N LYS A 224 -20.21 0.04 0.50
CA LYS A 224 -20.93 0.40 -0.74
C LYS A 224 -21.11 1.91 -0.92
N ARG A 225 -21.23 2.66 0.17
CA ARG A 225 -21.32 4.13 0.12
C ARG A 225 -20.07 4.84 -0.40
N PHE A 226 -18.92 4.18 -0.41
CA PHE A 226 -17.68 4.67 -0.97
C PHE A 226 -17.47 4.19 -2.41
N GLU A 227 -18.40 3.41 -2.97
CA GLU A 227 -18.27 2.79 -4.30
C GLU A 227 -17.93 3.80 -5.38
N THR A 228 -18.62 4.96 -5.45
CA THR A 228 -18.32 5.99 -6.45
C THR A 228 -16.90 6.55 -6.34
N ILE A 229 -16.41 6.77 -5.12
CA ILE A 229 -15.05 7.29 -4.88
C ILE A 229 -14.02 6.21 -5.25
N ILE A 230 -14.26 4.97 -4.84
CA ILE A 230 -13.39 3.83 -5.14
C ILE A 230 -13.34 3.58 -6.65
N ASP A 231 -14.49 3.59 -7.35
CA ASP A 231 -14.59 3.50 -8.81
C ASP A 231 -13.74 4.58 -9.48
N SER A 232 -13.88 5.83 -9.03
CA SER A 232 -13.14 6.97 -9.59
C SER A 232 -11.64 6.84 -9.37
N ILE A 233 -11.21 6.40 -8.18
CA ILE A 233 -9.80 6.16 -7.86
C ILE A 233 -9.26 5.01 -8.71
N ALA A 234 -9.99 3.89 -8.80
CA ALA A 234 -9.62 2.72 -9.59
C ALA A 234 -9.42 3.08 -11.08
N LEU A 235 -10.35 3.84 -11.67
CA LEU A 235 -10.25 4.31 -13.06
C LEU A 235 -9.05 5.23 -13.29
N LYS A 236 -8.60 5.97 -12.28
CA LYS A 236 -7.41 6.81 -12.36
C LYS A 236 -6.14 5.96 -12.19
N GLU A 237 -6.10 5.13 -11.17
CA GLU A 237 -4.90 4.36 -10.78
C GLU A 237 -4.58 3.24 -11.77
N ILE A 238 -5.55 2.64 -12.46
CA ILE A 238 -5.27 1.63 -13.51
C ILE A 238 -4.35 2.16 -14.62
N PHE A 239 -4.40 3.47 -14.88
CA PHE A 239 -3.54 4.15 -15.86
C PHE A 239 -2.36 4.91 -15.26
N ASN A 240 -2.13 4.78 -13.95
CA ASN A 240 -0.96 5.34 -13.30
C ASN A 240 0.27 4.49 -13.68
N PRO A 241 1.30 5.06 -14.33
CA PRO A 241 2.50 4.29 -14.69
C PRO A 241 3.29 3.83 -13.46
N GLU A 242 3.19 4.57 -12.35
CA GLU A 242 3.99 4.34 -11.13
C GLU A 242 3.50 3.17 -10.27
N ILE A 243 2.28 2.65 -10.50
CA ILE A 243 1.78 1.52 -9.72
C ILE A 243 2.34 0.20 -10.22
N GLU A 244 2.52 -0.72 -9.28
CA GLU A 244 2.98 -2.07 -9.60
C GLU A 244 1.98 -2.82 -10.48
N THR A 245 2.49 -3.65 -11.39
CA THR A 245 1.68 -4.57 -12.24
C THR A 245 0.67 -5.37 -11.43
N SER A 246 1.04 -5.88 -10.24
CA SER A 246 0.12 -6.67 -9.41
C SER A 246 -1.05 -5.85 -8.89
N ILE A 247 -0.82 -4.58 -8.52
CA ILE A 247 -1.87 -3.64 -8.12
C ILE A 247 -2.78 -3.35 -9.32
N ARG A 248 -2.18 -3.09 -10.48
CA ARG A 248 -2.93 -2.83 -11.72
C ARG A 248 -3.85 -3.98 -12.08
N GLU A 249 -3.38 -5.24 -11.99
CA GLU A 249 -4.20 -6.42 -12.22
C GLU A 249 -5.41 -6.53 -11.27
N ARG A 250 -5.21 -6.26 -9.97
CA ARG A 250 -6.32 -6.23 -8.99
C ARG A 250 -7.35 -5.16 -9.32
N ILE A 251 -6.90 -3.95 -9.66
CA ILE A 251 -7.77 -2.86 -10.09
C ILE A 251 -8.54 -3.25 -11.36
N THR A 252 -7.86 -3.87 -12.34
CA THR A 252 -8.50 -4.35 -13.57
C THR A 252 -9.61 -5.37 -13.27
N LEU A 253 -9.34 -6.37 -12.41
CA LEU A 253 -10.35 -7.36 -12.00
C LEU A 253 -11.59 -6.69 -11.40
N TYR A 254 -11.37 -5.75 -10.47
CA TYR A 254 -12.45 -4.97 -9.87
C TYR A 254 -13.28 -4.20 -10.90
N LEU A 255 -12.63 -3.49 -11.83
CA LEU A 255 -13.32 -2.68 -12.84
C LEU A 255 -14.06 -3.53 -13.88
N ILE A 256 -13.55 -4.72 -14.24
CA ILE A 256 -14.25 -5.68 -15.10
C ILE A 256 -15.55 -6.13 -14.44
N GLN A 257 -15.51 -6.54 -13.17
CA GLN A 257 -16.71 -6.96 -12.43
C GLN A 257 -17.79 -5.87 -12.37
N LYS A 258 -17.37 -4.60 -12.44
CA LYS A 258 -18.25 -3.42 -12.43
C LYS A 258 -18.70 -2.97 -13.83
N ASN A 259 -18.23 -3.62 -14.90
CA ASN A 259 -18.43 -3.18 -16.29
C ASN A 259 -18.01 -1.71 -16.51
N LYS A 260 -16.86 -1.32 -15.95
CA LYS A 260 -16.35 0.08 -15.97
C LYS A 260 -15.20 0.31 -16.95
N VAL A 261 -14.72 -0.73 -17.61
CA VAL A 261 -13.58 -0.69 -18.54
C VAL A 261 -13.93 -1.38 -19.84
N SER A 262 -13.47 -0.82 -20.95
CA SER A 262 -13.53 -1.41 -22.27
C SER A 262 -12.32 -2.29 -22.56
N GLU A 263 -12.38 -3.12 -23.59
CA GLU A 263 -11.22 -3.90 -24.04
C GLU A 263 -9.99 -3.02 -24.35
N ASN A 264 -10.20 -1.83 -24.95
CA ASN A 264 -9.12 -0.87 -25.20
C ASN A 264 -8.46 -0.38 -23.90
N ASP A 265 -9.24 -0.19 -22.84
CA ASP A 265 -8.72 0.19 -21.52
C ASP A 265 -7.87 -0.94 -20.94
N LEU A 266 -8.30 -2.20 -21.11
CA LEU A 266 -7.54 -3.37 -20.70
C LEU A 266 -6.20 -3.47 -21.44
N VAL A 267 -6.21 -3.29 -22.76
CA VAL A 267 -4.98 -3.29 -23.59
C VAL A 267 -4.03 -2.19 -23.13
N ARG A 268 -4.54 -0.98 -22.86
CA ARG A 268 -3.74 0.15 -22.38
C ARG A 268 -3.17 -0.12 -20.99
N ALA A 269 -3.96 -0.66 -20.07
CA ALA A 269 -3.51 -1.03 -18.73
C ALA A 269 -2.41 -2.09 -18.79
N PHE A 270 -2.59 -3.09 -19.65
CA PHE A 270 -1.59 -4.13 -19.89
C PHE A 270 -0.30 -3.55 -20.49
N ASP A 271 -0.40 -2.62 -21.45
CA ASP A 271 0.77 -1.93 -22.00
C ASP A 271 1.59 -1.21 -20.94
N LEU A 272 0.93 -0.54 -19.99
CA LEU A 272 1.61 0.09 -18.86
C LEU A 272 2.30 -0.94 -17.96
N SER A 273 1.76 -2.17 -17.85
CA SER A 273 2.39 -3.25 -17.09
C SER A 273 3.64 -3.78 -17.78
N ILE A 274 3.60 -3.89 -19.11
CA ILE A 274 4.79 -4.24 -19.91
C ILE A 274 5.85 -3.15 -19.79
N ASN A 275 5.45 -1.87 -19.87
CA ASN A 275 6.39 -0.76 -19.74
C ASN A 275 7.04 -0.73 -18.34
N SER A 276 6.26 -0.92 -17.27
CA SER A 276 6.78 -1.03 -15.90
C SER A 276 7.74 -2.21 -15.74
N PHE A 277 7.46 -3.35 -16.38
CA PHE A 277 8.38 -4.49 -16.45
C PHE A 277 9.70 -4.13 -17.15
N ILE A 278 9.64 -3.41 -18.27
CA ILE A 278 10.84 -2.94 -18.99
C ILE A 278 11.65 -1.96 -18.13
N GLU A 279 11.01 -1.01 -17.46
CA GLU A 279 11.68 -0.08 -16.55
C GLU A 279 12.35 -0.81 -15.35
N GLU A 280 11.78 -1.91 -14.88
CA GLU A 280 12.40 -2.75 -13.86
C GLU A 280 13.66 -3.46 -14.40
N ILE A 281 13.69 -3.86 -15.67
CA ILE A 281 14.88 -4.41 -16.32
C ILE A 281 15.98 -3.36 -16.42
N GLU A 282 15.65 -2.14 -16.85
CA GLU A 282 16.62 -1.03 -16.90
C GLU A 282 17.24 -0.75 -15.53
N LYS A 283 16.45 -0.84 -14.47
CA LYS A 283 16.94 -0.73 -13.09
C LYS A 283 17.79 -1.92 -12.68
N PHE A 284 17.43 -3.14 -13.08
CA PHE A 284 18.18 -4.36 -12.78
C PHE A 284 19.58 -4.35 -13.40
N GLU A 285 19.74 -3.74 -14.57
CA GLU A 285 21.04 -3.52 -15.22
C GLU A 285 21.95 -2.54 -14.46
N ASN A 286 21.43 -1.85 -13.45
CA ASN A 286 22.22 -1.01 -12.56
C ASN A 286 22.89 -1.85 -11.45
N PRO A 287 24.24 -1.80 -11.31
CA PRO A 287 24.96 -2.52 -10.26
C PRO A 287 24.45 -2.24 -8.83
N LEU A 288 23.90 -1.04 -8.60
CA LEU A 288 23.42 -0.65 -7.26
C LEU A 288 22.01 -1.16 -6.94
N TYR A 289 21.40 -1.95 -7.83
CA TYR A 289 20.03 -2.44 -7.67
C TYR A 289 20.00 -3.85 -7.07
N ASP A 290 19.72 -3.90 -5.77
CA ASP A 290 19.66 -5.11 -4.93
C ASP A 290 18.23 -5.65 -4.75
N LYS A 291 17.38 -5.56 -5.78
CA LYS A 291 16.03 -6.15 -5.74
C LYS A 291 15.93 -7.29 -6.74
N GLY A 292 15.45 -8.43 -6.24
CA GLY A 292 15.12 -9.58 -7.07
C GLY A 292 14.08 -9.22 -8.13
N PHE A 293 14.24 -9.79 -9.32
CA PHE A 293 13.36 -9.61 -10.45
C PHE A 293 12.40 -10.81 -10.51
N LEU A 294 11.11 -10.59 -10.21
CA LEU A 294 10.10 -11.66 -10.17
C LEU A 294 8.77 -11.15 -10.74
N LYS A 295 8.72 -10.85 -12.04
CA LYS A 295 7.43 -10.57 -12.69
C LYS A 295 7.33 -11.30 -14.03
N ILE A 296 6.39 -12.24 -14.09
CA ILE A 296 6.00 -12.91 -15.32
C ILE A 296 4.59 -12.44 -15.66
N ILE A 297 4.42 -11.67 -16.73
CA ILE A 297 3.09 -11.35 -17.25
C ILE A 297 2.71 -12.40 -18.27
N SER A 298 2.21 -13.55 -17.81
CA SER A 298 1.68 -14.62 -18.68
C SER A 298 0.17 -14.50 -18.90
N LYS A 299 -0.50 -13.68 -18.09
CA LYS A 299 -1.95 -13.47 -18.11
C LYS A 299 -2.24 -12.02 -17.73
N PHE A 300 -3.33 -11.47 -18.26
CA PHE A 300 -3.86 -10.18 -17.82
C PHE A 300 -5.39 -10.25 -17.75
N PRO A 301 -6.04 -9.76 -16.68
CA PRO A 301 -7.47 -9.88 -16.52
C PRO A 301 -8.28 -9.34 -17.70
N GLY A 302 -9.22 -10.14 -18.19
CA GLY A 302 -10.13 -9.76 -19.27
C GLY A 302 -9.56 -9.80 -20.69
N LEU A 303 -8.27 -10.12 -20.86
CA LEU A 303 -7.64 -10.31 -22.17
C LEU A 303 -7.38 -11.79 -22.46
N ASP A 304 -7.43 -12.15 -23.74
CA ASP A 304 -7.07 -13.50 -24.17
C ASP A 304 -5.58 -13.81 -23.93
N ASN A 305 -5.27 -15.01 -23.45
CA ASN A 305 -3.90 -15.38 -23.08
C ASN A 305 -2.94 -15.40 -24.28
N SER A 306 -3.42 -15.76 -25.48
CA SER A 306 -2.58 -15.75 -26.68
C SER A 306 -2.25 -14.33 -27.10
N PHE A 307 -3.23 -13.42 -27.05
CA PHE A 307 -3.01 -11.99 -27.28
C PHE A 307 -2.04 -11.39 -26.25
N VAL A 308 -2.21 -11.72 -24.96
CA VAL A 308 -1.32 -11.25 -23.88
C VAL A 308 0.11 -11.71 -24.15
N LYS A 309 0.30 -13.01 -24.43
CA LYS A 309 1.61 -13.58 -24.72
C LYS A 309 2.24 -12.90 -25.94
N GLU A 310 1.54 -12.83 -27.07
CA GLU A 310 2.06 -12.24 -28.30
C GLU A 310 2.45 -10.77 -28.11
N ARG A 311 1.60 -9.98 -27.48
CA ARG A 311 1.85 -8.55 -27.24
C ARG A 311 3.02 -8.32 -26.28
N PHE A 312 3.11 -9.10 -25.20
CA PHE A 312 4.28 -9.07 -24.30
C PHE A 312 5.55 -9.41 -25.06
N MET A 313 5.55 -10.53 -25.79
CA MET A 313 6.70 -11.00 -26.55
C MET A 313 7.16 -9.97 -27.59
N ASN A 314 6.25 -9.39 -28.36
CA ASN A 314 6.57 -8.39 -29.36
C ASN A 314 7.21 -7.14 -28.74
N LYS A 315 6.67 -6.64 -27.62
CA LYS A 315 7.22 -5.45 -26.96
C LYS A 315 8.57 -5.70 -26.30
N VAL A 316 8.71 -6.81 -25.58
CA VAL A 316 9.98 -7.18 -24.94
C VAL A 316 11.05 -7.47 -26.00
N LYS A 317 10.68 -8.14 -27.09
CA LYS A 317 11.57 -8.32 -28.25
C LYS A 317 12.02 -6.99 -28.82
N SER A 318 11.09 -6.06 -29.05
CA SER A 318 11.39 -4.74 -29.59
C SER A 318 12.38 -4.00 -28.68
N TYR A 319 12.16 -4.03 -27.36
CA TYR A 319 13.05 -3.41 -26.39
C TYR A 319 14.50 -3.96 -26.45
N PHE A 320 14.68 -5.28 -26.46
CA PHE A 320 16.01 -5.88 -26.44
C PHE A 320 16.72 -5.90 -27.79
N PHE A 321 15.99 -5.97 -28.91
CA PHE A 321 16.58 -6.35 -30.21
C PHE A 321 16.42 -5.32 -31.33
N ASP A 322 15.61 -4.26 -31.20
CA ASP A 322 15.47 -3.23 -32.24
C ASP A 322 16.60 -2.17 -32.21
N GLY A 323 17.54 -2.27 -31.27
CA GLY A 323 18.67 -1.35 -31.07
C GLY A 323 20.05 -1.94 -31.41
N GLN A 324 21.11 -1.31 -30.89
CA GLN A 324 22.44 -1.91 -30.93
C GLN A 324 22.48 -3.17 -30.08
N TYR A 325 23.13 -4.22 -30.59
CA TYR A 325 23.32 -5.45 -29.87
C TYR A 325 23.95 -5.18 -28.49
N LYS A 326 23.26 -5.61 -27.43
CA LYS A 326 23.77 -5.62 -26.07
C LYS A 326 23.65 -7.03 -25.50
N THR A 327 24.68 -7.43 -24.78
CA THR A 327 24.65 -8.65 -23.96
C THR A 327 23.87 -8.35 -22.69
N HIS A 328 22.96 -9.24 -22.30
CA HIS A 328 22.16 -9.15 -21.08
C HIS A 328 22.17 -10.50 -20.34
N PRO A 329 21.82 -10.51 -19.04
CA PRO A 329 21.48 -11.73 -18.32
C PRO A 329 20.04 -12.16 -18.64
N PHE A 330 19.81 -12.56 -19.90
CA PHE A 330 18.49 -12.92 -20.42
C PHE A 330 17.83 -14.04 -19.62
N PHE A 331 18.61 -15.03 -19.17
CA PHE A 331 18.10 -16.12 -18.33
C PHE A 331 17.49 -15.63 -17.00
N GLU A 332 18.00 -14.52 -16.47
CA GLU A 332 17.59 -13.95 -15.18
C GLU A 332 16.41 -13.01 -15.31
N ILE A 333 16.36 -12.23 -16.40
CA ILE A 333 15.39 -11.15 -16.59
C ILE A 333 14.19 -11.57 -17.45
N LEU A 334 14.28 -12.63 -18.24
CA LEU A 334 13.16 -13.10 -19.06
C LEU A 334 12.38 -14.21 -18.35
N PRO A 335 11.04 -14.22 -18.46
CA PRO A 335 10.25 -15.41 -18.18
C PRO A 335 10.76 -16.61 -19.00
N THR A 336 10.73 -17.82 -18.43
CA THR A 336 11.22 -19.06 -19.08
C THR A 336 10.71 -19.23 -20.51
N TYR A 337 9.40 -19.02 -20.74
CA TYR A 337 8.82 -19.16 -22.08
C TYR A 337 9.37 -18.12 -23.08
N ALA A 338 9.67 -16.91 -22.62
CA ALA A 338 10.20 -15.84 -23.46
C ALA A 338 11.68 -16.10 -23.78
N TYR A 339 12.42 -16.55 -22.78
CA TYR A 339 13.81 -16.99 -22.92
C TYR A 339 13.94 -18.09 -23.97
N GLU A 340 13.19 -19.18 -23.82
CA GLU A 340 13.21 -20.33 -24.73
C GLU A 340 12.83 -19.92 -26.16
N GLU A 341 11.78 -19.09 -26.30
CA GLU A 341 11.31 -18.64 -27.62
C GLU A 341 12.35 -17.75 -28.31
N PHE A 342 12.88 -16.73 -27.63
CA PHE A 342 13.92 -15.87 -28.21
C PHE A 342 15.22 -16.61 -28.52
N LYS A 343 15.57 -17.60 -27.70
CA LYS A 343 16.72 -18.47 -27.96
C LYS A 343 16.50 -19.35 -29.18
N SER A 344 15.31 -19.95 -29.32
CA SER A 344 14.94 -20.77 -30.49
C SER A 344 14.93 -19.96 -31.80
N LEU A 345 14.61 -18.67 -31.72
CA LEU A 345 14.66 -17.72 -32.83
C LEU A 345 16.07 -17.21 -33.14
N GLY A 346 17.09 -17.58 -32.34
CA GLY A 346 18.46 -17.12 -32.51
C GLY A 346 18.67 -15.63 -32.19
N LEU A 347 17.77 -15.00 -31.43
CA LEU A 347 17.88 -13.59 -31.05
C LEU A 347 18.92 -13.39 -29.93
N ILE A 348 18.96 -14.34 -28.98
CA ILE A 348 19.96 -14.36 -27.90
C ILE A 348 21.25 -14.98 -28.45
N LYS A 349 22.18 -14.12 -28.86
CA LYS A 349 23.48 -14.54 -29.43
C LYS A 349 24.57 -14.75 -28.38
N GLU A 350 24.53 -13.96 -27.31
CA GLU A 350 25.46 -13.98 -26.18
C GLU A 350 24.68 -13.77 -24.89
N GLU A 351 25.13 -14.43 -23.82
CA GLU A 351 24.48 -14.49 -22.52
C GLU A 351 25.51 -14.11 -21.45
N ALA A 352 25.16 -13.16 -20.59
CA ALA A 352 25.91 -12.87 -19.38
C ALA A 352 25.13 -13.31 -18.15
N PHE A 353 25.74 -13.22 -16.98
CA PHE A 353 25.11 -13.61 -15.72
C PHE A 353 25.52 -12.63 -14.63
N LYS A 354 24.58 -12.27 -13.75
CA LYS A 354 24.82 -11.39 -12.61
C LYS A 354 25.49 -12.14 -11.45
N ASP A 355 25.11 -13.41 -11.27
CA ASP A 355 25.60 -14.28 -10.22
C ASP A 355 25.81 -15.73 -10.66
N LEU A 356 26.54 -16.48 -9.83
CA LEU A 356 26.91 -17.86 -10.09
C LEU A 356 25.71 -18.82 -10.02
N PHE A 357 24.71 -18.52 -9.19
CA PHE A 357 23.54 -19.38 -9.02
C PHE A 357 22.73 -19.43 -10.33
N ASN A 358 22.52 -18.27 -10.95
CA ASN A 358 21.83 -18.15 -12.23
C ASN A 358 22.61 -18.79 -13.38
N PHE A 359 23.93 -18.62 -13.41
CA PHE A 359 24.80 -19.35 -14.36
C PHE A 359 24.63 -20.87 -14.22
N LEU A 360 24.79 -21.42 -13.01
CA LEU A 360 24.69 -22.86 -12.77
C LEU A 360 23.28 -23.40 -13.09
N SER A 361 22.24 -22.64 -12.76
CA SER A 361 20.85 -22.99 -13.09
C SER A 361 20.61 -23.06 -14.60
N CYS A 362 21.20 -22.14 -15.36
CA CYS A 362 21.11 -22.09 -16.82
C CYS A 362 21.83 -23.26 -17.51
N VAL A 363 22.99 -23.66 -16.96
CA VAL A 363 23.80 -24.79 -17.48
C VAL A 363 23.15 -26.15 -17.22
N CYS A 364 22.42 -26.30 -16.11
CA CYS A 364 21.73 -27.55 -15.77
C CYS A 364 20.54 -27.86 -16.71
N TYR A 365 20.11 -26.93 -17.56
CA TYR A 365 19.05 -27.18 -18.54
C TYR A 365 19.60 -28.07 -19.69
N PRO A 366 19.13 -29.33 -19.85
CA PRO A 366 19.83 -30.38 -20.61
C PRO A 366 20.07 -30.15 -22.12
N GLU A 367 19.57 -29.06 -22.69
CA GLU A 367 19.69 -28.73 -24.13
C GLU A 367 20.24 -27.32 -24.37
N ASN A 368 20.70 -26.65 -23.31
CA ASN A 368 21.02 -25.23 -23.38
C ASN A 368 22.44 -25.01 -23.93
N LYS A 369 22.54 -24.55 -25.17
CA LYS A 369 23.81 -24.03 -25.71
C LYS A 369 23.99 -22.58 -25.32
N ILE A 370 25.12 -22.26 -24.71
CA ILE A 370 25.40 -20.93 -24.17
C ILE A 370 26.62 -20.35 -24.89
N SER A 371 26.44 -19.15 -25.43
CA SER A 371 27.53 -18.30 -25.88
C SER A 371 27.82 -17.30 -24.76
N TYR A 372 28.79 -17.64 -23.92
CA TYR A 372 29.10 -16.91 -22.70
C TYR A 372 29.78 -15.57 -22.98
N SER A 373 29.32 -14.54 -22.28
CA SER A 373 29.97 -13.24 -22.15
C SER A 373 30.31 -12.97 -20.69
N PRO A 374 31.54 -12.50 -20.37
CA PRO A 374 31.93 -12.21 -19.00
C PRO A 374 31.34 -10.93 -18.44
N LEU A 375 30.70 -10.11 -19.29
CA LEU A 375 30.08 -8.86 -18.89
C LEU A 375 28.77 -8.57 -19.61
N PHE A 376 27.97 -7.70 -19.00
CA PHE A 376 26.82 -7.03 -19.60
C PHE A 376 26.75 -5.56 -19.20
N GLY A 377 25.86 -4.81 -19.84
CA GLY A 377 25.59 -3.41 -19.51
C GLY A 377 26.84 -2.53 -19.54
N SER A 378 27.03 -1.71 -18.50
CA SER A 378 28.15 -0.77 -18.37
C SER A 378 29.37 -1.38 -17.66
N LEU A 379 29.89 -2.49 -18.18
CA LEU A 379 31.02 -3.28 -17.59
C LEU A 379 30.67 -3.97 -16.27
N TYR A 380 29.46 -4.48 -16.15
CA TYR A 380 29.09 -5.31 -15.01
C TYR A 380 29.65 -6.72 -15.20
N PHE A 381 30.42 -7.20 -14.22
CA PHE A 381 30.95 -8.57 -14.17
C PHE A 381 30.24 -9.40 -13.11
N LEU A 382 30.07 -10.70 -13.37
CA LEU A 382 29.54 -11.64 -12.39
C LEU A 382 30.31 -11.56 -11.07
N GLY A 383 29.57 -11.41 -9.95
CA GLY A 383 30.15 -11.33 -8.59
C GLY A 383 30.61 -9.94 -8.14
N MET A 384 30.37 -8.88 -8.93
CA MET A 384 30.72 -7.50 -8.56
C MET A 384 29.86 -6.91 -7.43
N ASP A 385 28.61 -7.35 -7.25
CA ASP A 385 27.73 -6.84 -6.18
C ASP A 385 28.06 -7.44 -4.80
N THR A 386 28.76 -8.59 -4.80
CA THR A 386 29.11 -9.35 -3.60
C THR A 386 30.55 -9.11 -3.19
N ILE A 387 31.01 -7.85 -3.12
CA ILE A 387 32.41 -7.47 -2.78
C ILE A 387 32.91 -8.06 -1.43
N ASN A 388 32.07 -8.76 -0.67
CA ASN A 388 32.44 -9.49 0.56
C ASN A 388 32.41 -11.04 0.46
N ASP A 389 32.01 -11.63 -0.68
CA ASP A 389 32.12 -13.08 -0.93
C ASP A 389 33.33 -13.39 -1.81
N ASP A 390 33.84 -14.62 -1.69
CA ASP A 390 35.08 -15.10 -2.31
C ASP A 390 35.01 -15.12 -3.85
N LEU A 391 35.29 -13.96 -4.47
CA LEU A 391 35.35 -13.77 -5.93
C LEU A 391 36.27 -14.78 -6.61
N ASP A 392 37.33 -15.23 -5.92
CA ASP A 392 38.22 -16.26 -6.44
C ASP A 392 37.51 -17.61 -6.55
N HIS A 393 36.83 -18.04 -5.49
CA HIS A 393 36.00 -19.25 -5.51
C HIS A 393 34.91 -19.18 -6.59
N THR A 394 34.22 -18.04 -6.69
CA THR A 394 33.16 -17.83 -7.69
C THR A 394 33.67 -18.05 -9.11
N TYR A 395 34.75 -17.37 -9.50
CA TYR A 395 35.27 -17.52 -10.85
C TYR A 395 35.95 -18.87 -11.07
N LYS A 396 36.57 -19.45 -10.05
CA LYS A 396 37.15 -20.79 -10.17
C LYS A 396 36.06 -21.82 -10.50
N LEU A 397 34.94 -21.80 -9.79
CA LEU A 397 33.83 -22.71 -10.05
C LEU A 397 33.18 -22.46 -11.42
N LEU A 398 33.05 -21.18 -11.81
CA LEU A 398 32.57 -20.79 -13.14
C LEU A 398 33.45 -21.38 -14.25
N GLU A 399 34.76 -21.13 -14.18
CA GLU A 399 35.75 -21.58 -15.15
C GLU A 399 35.80 -23.12 -15.22
N GLU A 400 35.84 -23.81 -14.08
CA GLU A 400 35.78 -25.27 -14.02
C GLU A 400 34.50 -25.82 -14.67
N THR A 401 33.35 -25.20 -14.42
CA THR A 401 32.07 -25.62 -15.02
C THR A 401 32.07 -25.41 -16.53
N ILE A 402 32.60 -24.28 -17.02
CA ILE A 402 32.76 -24.01 -18.45
C ILE A 402 33.65 -25.07 -19.10
N LEU A 403 34.76 -25.42 -18.46
CA LEU A 403 35.70 -26.43 -18.95
C LEU A 403 35.08 -27.83 -19.03
N LEU A 404 34.27 -28.22 -18.04
CA LEU A 404 33.56 -29.50 -18.03
C LEU A 404 32.44 -29.56 -19.08
N SER A 405 31.86 -28.40 -19.43
CA SER A 405 30.72 -28.26 -20.33
C SER A 405 31.06 -27.65 -21.70
N ARG A 406 32.31 -27.77 -22.18
CA ARG A 406 32.79 -27.17 -23.45
C ARG A 406 31.97 -27.50 -24.70
N ALA A 407 31.27 -28.64 -24.70
CA ALA A 407 30.38 -29.01 -25.81
C ALA A 407 29.13 -28.10 -25.89
N SER A 408 28.74 -27.51 -24.78
CA SER A 408 27.50 -26.73 -24.61
C SER A 408 27.75 -25.27 -24.22
N ILE A 409 28.95 -24.93 -23.75
CA ILE A 409 29.32 -23.57 -23.37
C ILE A 409 30.58 -23.16 -24.14
N LYS A 410 30.44 -22.12 -24.95
CA LYS A 410 31.53 -21.50 -25.70
C LYS A 410 31.40 -19.98 -25.62
N THR A 411 32.29 -19.24 -26.26
CA THR A 411 32.14 -17.78 -26.41
C THR A 411 32.04 -17.40 -27.89
N SER A 412 31.86 -16.13 -28.19
CA SER A 412 31.83 -15.63 -29.57
C SER A 412 33.11 -14.87 -29.91
N LYS A 413 33.43 -14.79 -31.21
CA LYS A 413 34.54 -13.96 -31.70
C LYS A 413 34.39 -12.50 -31.24
N LYS A 414 33.15 -11.99 -31.25
CA LYS A 414 32.82 -10.64 -30.81
C LYS A 414 33.17 -10.43 -29.33
N VAL A 415 32.76 -11.35 -28.45
CA VAL A 415 33.10 -11.27 -27.02
C VAL A 415 34.62 -11.25 -26.84
N LYS A 416 35.36 -12.08 -27.55
CA LYS A 416 36.84 -12.05 -27.47
C LYS A 416 37.44 -10.72 -27.94
N GLU A 417 36.88 -10.09 -28.96
CA GLU A 417 37.31 -8.75 -29.41
C GLU A 417 37.03 -7.69 -28.34
N GLU A 418 35.86 -7.73 -27.71
CA GLU A 418 35.51 -6.84 -26.58
C GLU A 418 36.43 -7.06 -25.38
N VAL A 419 36.71 -8.33 -25.02
CA VAL A 419 37.61 -8.66 -23.92
C VAL A 419 39.04 -8.18 -24.18
N ARG A 420 39.57 -8.35 -25.40
CA ARG A 420 40.90 -7.80 -25.77
C ARG A 420 40.91 -6.28 -25.62
N PHE A 421 39.88 -5.60 -26.12
CA PHE A 421 39.76 -4.16 -25.98
C PHE A 421 39.76 -3.70 -24.52
N LEU A 422 39.07 -4.42 -23.63
CA LEU A 422 39.04 -4.11 -22.20
C LEU A 422 40.41 -4.31 -21.54
N LEU A 423 41.11 -5.40 -21.86
CA LEU A 423 42.44 -5.70 -21.32
C LEU A 423 43.52 -4.73 -21.82
N ASP A 424 43.41 -4.25 -23.06
CA ASP A 424 44.34 -3.30 -23.66
C ASP A 424 44.04 -1.83 -23.26
N SER A 425 42.90 -1.57 -22.63
CA SER A 425 42.46 -0.22 -22.28
C SER A 425 43.16 0.31 -21.04
N SER A 426 43.99 1.35 -21.22
CA SER A 426 44.60 2.10 -20.11
C SER A 426 43.59 2.92 -19.27
N MET A 427 42.34 3.01 -19.69
CA MET A 427 41.30 3.83 -19.05
C MET A 427 40.49 3.06 -17.99
N ILE A 428 40.64 1.73 -17.90
CA ILE A 428 39.83 0.88 -17.02
C ILE A 428 40.77 0.17 -16.03
N ASN A 429 40.55 0.38 -14.72
CA ASN A 429 41.29 -0.33 -13.68
C ASN A 429 40.45 -1.50 -13.17
N LEU A 430 40.80 -2.73 -13.57
CA LEU A 430 40.08 -3.94 -13.18
C LEU A 430 40.81 -4.69 -12.05
N PRO A 431 40.07 -5.30 -11.10
CA PRO A 431 40.65 -6.24 -10.15
C PRO A 431 41.41 -7.38 -10.85
N GLU A 432 42.52 -7.80 -10.26
CA GLU A 432 43.39 -8.86 -10.79
C GLU A 432 42.61 -10.14 -11.13
N ARG A 433 41.67 -10.54 -10.28
CA ARG A 433 40.88 -11.76 -10.52
C ARG A 433 39.96 -11.63 -11.75
N ILE A 434 39.42 -10.44 -12.02
CA ILE A 434 38.63 -10.16 -13.23
C ILE A 434 39.53 -10.22 -14.46
N ILE A 435 40.75 -9.66 -14.39
CA ILE A 435 41.75 -9.73 -15.47
C ILE A 435 42.08 -11.20 -15.79
N GLN A 436 42.29 -12.04 -14.77
CA GLN A 436 42.54 -13.47 -14.95
C GLN A 436 41.36 -14.17 -15.62
N HIS A 437 40.13 -13.87 -15.19
CA HIS A 437 38.93 -14.43 -15.81
C HIS A 437 38.77 -14.00 -17.27
N LEU A 438 39.02 -12.73 -17.59
CA LEU A 438 38.99 -12.23 -18.96
C LEU A 438 40.01 -12.94 -19.85
N ASN A 439 41.23 -13.17 -19.35
CA ASN A 439 42.22 -13.96 -20.07
C ASN A 439 41.76 -15.41 -20.28
N PHE A 440 41.10 -16.02 -19.29
CA PHE A 440 40.47 -17.33 -19.48
C PHE A 440 39.43 -17.30 -20.61
N VAL A 441 38.56 -16.29 -20.69
CA VAL A 441 37.55 -16.17 -21.75
C VAL A 441 38.18 -16.13 -23.14
N LEU A 442 39.35 -15.51 -23.31
CA LEU A 442 40.08 -15.52 -24.59
C LEU A 442 40.53 -16.94 -25.02
N THR A 443 40.71 -17.85 -24.06
CA THR A 443 41.09 -19.25 -24.30
C THR A 443 39.90 -20.17 -24.58
N MET A 444 38.67 -19.73 -24.35
CA MET A 444 37.46 -20.52 -24.59
C MET A 444 37.29 -20.87 -26.07
N ASP A 445 36.66 -22.01 -26.35
CA ASP A 445 36.26 -22.38 -27.71
C ASP A 445 35.26 -21.35 -28.28
N GLU A 446 35.25 -21.18 -29.60
CA GLU A 446 34.31 -20.29 -30.31
C GLU A 446 33.16 -21.12 -30.92
N TRP A 447 31.96 -20.52 -30.97
CA TRP A 447 30.79 -21.12 -31.64
C TRP A 447 30.94 -21.24 -33.15
#